data_AF-A0AAV5EMF5-F1
#
_entry.id   AF-A0AAV5EMF5-F1
#
_cell.length_a   1.000
_cell.length_b   1.000
_cell.length_c   1.000
_cell.angle_alpha   90.00
_cell.angle_beta   90.00
_cell.angle_gamma   90.00
#
_symmetry.space_group_name_H-M   'P 1'
#
loop_
_entity.id
_entity.type
_entity.pdbx_description
1 polymer ?
#
loop_
_entity_poly.entity_id
_entity_poly.type
_entity_poly.pdbx_seq_one_letter_code
_entity_poly.pdbx_strand_id
1 'polypeptide(L)'
;MSTSASPRRMSTTATPKLMSGATSPTRSRIEGHMSMTPWYPSSRTPRIDGKEFFRQARSRLSYEQFGAFLANIKELNAHKQSREETLKKAEEIFGPDNKDLYLSFQGLLNRSMP
;
A
#
# COMPACT_ATOMS: atom_id res chain seq x y z
N MET A 1 43.15 -42.97 27.16
CA MET A 1 43.01 -43.30 25.72
C MET A 1 41.80 -42.54 25.20
N SER A 2 41.92 -41.25 24.88
CA SER A 2 42.03 -40.69 23.51
C SER A 2 41.29 -41.46 22.42
N THR A 3 40.18 -40.90 21.91
CA THR A 3 39.98 -40.62 20.48
C THR A 3 38.85 -39.61 20.26
N SER A 4 39.21 -38.57 19.52
CA SER A 4 38.41 -37.54 18.85
C SER A 4 37.34 -38.06 17.88
N ALA A 5 36.25 -37.32 17.68
CA ALA A 5 35.81 -36.80 16.36
C ALA A 5 34.43 -36.12 16.43
N SER A 6 34.33 -34.89 15.91
CA SER A 6 33.08 -34.26 15.48
C SER A 6 32.81 -34.51 14.00
N PRO A 7 31.53 -34.58 13.58
CA PRO A 7 31.12 -33.93 12.33
C PRO A 7 29.82 -33.13 12.53
N ARG A 8 29.80 -31.81 12.36
CA ARG A 8 29.64 -31.02 11.11
C ARG A 8 28.32 -31.25 10.35
N ARG A 9 27.45 -30.24 10.48
CA ARG A 9 26.49 -29.63 9.53
C ARG A 9 25.69 -30.57 8.61
N MET A 10 24.37 -30.50 8.75
CA MET A 10 23.45 -30.71 7.62
C MET A 10 22.65 -29.42 7.41
N SER A 11 22.91 -28.74 6.29
CA SER A 11 22.08 -27.67 5.74
C SER A 11 21.50 -28.21 4.44
N THR A 12 20.19 -28.42 4.39
CA THR A 12 19.47 -28.79 3.17
C THR A 12 18.97 -27.52 2.49
N THR A 13 19.87 -26.84 1.77
CA THR A 13 19.50 -25.78 0.82
C THR A 13 19.32 -26.43 -0.54
N ALA A 14 18.06 -26.58 -0.97
CA ALA A 14 17.74 -26.98 -2.34
C ALA A 14 18.05 -25.82 -3.30
N THR A 15 18.92 -26.10 -4.27
CA THR A 15 19.27 -25.22 -5.40
C THR A 15 18.59 -25.76 -6.66
N PRO A 16 17.90 -24.93 -7.47
CA PRO A 16 17.49 -25.35 -8.80
C PRO A 16 18.64 -25.13 -9.82
N LYS A 17 18.83 -26.16 -10.64
CA LYS A 17 19.88 -26.37 -11.64
C LYS A 17 19.51 -25.72 -12.98
N LEU A 18 20.45 -24.94 -13.55
CA LEU A 18 20.41 -24.40 -14.91
C LEU A 18 21.00 -25.41 -15.92
N MET A 19 20.35 -25.56 -17.09
CA MET A 19 20.96 -25.90 -18.41
C MET A 19 19.85 -25.78 -19.49
N SER A 20 19.83 -24.75 -20.35
CA SER A 20 20.47 -24.56 -21.68
C SER A 20 19.66 -25.07 -22.88
N GLY A 21 19.52 -24.20 -23.88
CA GLY A 21 19.04 -24.56 -25.22
C GLY A 21 18.87 -23.34 -26.11
N ALA A 22 19.96 -22.78 -26.62
CA ALA A 22 19.95 -21.74 -27.65
C ALA A 22 19.95 -22.38 -29.04
N THR A 23 19.01 -22.00 -29.91
CA THR A 23 19.15 -21.98 -31.38
C THR A 23 18.04 -21.07 -31.95
N SER A 24 18.42 -19.93 -32.49
CA SER A 24 17.68 -19.17 -33.52
C SER A 24 18.37 -19.48 -34.87
N PRO A 25 17.78 -19.33 -36.09
CA PRO A 25 16.97 -18.15 -36.45
C PRO A 25 15.88 -18.33 -37.57
N THR A 26 15.11 -17.25 -37.77
CA THR A 26 14.47 -16.78 -39.02
C THR A 26 13.42 -17.66 -39.74
N ARG A 27 12.13 -17.28 -39.61
CA ARG A 27 11.32 -16.87 -40.78
C ARG A 27 10.13 -16.01 -40.39
N SER A 28 10.07 -14.86 -41.01
CA SER A 28 9.01 -13.86 -40.99
C SER A 28 7.70 -14.38 -41.60
N ARG A 29 6.58 -14.11 -40.92
CA ARG A 29 5.29 -13.86 -41.58
C ARG A 29 4.60 -12.70 -40.87
N ILE A 30 4.76 -11.54 -41.47
CA ILE A 30 4.22 -10.24 -41.08
C ILE A 30 2.86 -10.11 -41.77
N GLU A 31 1.79 -9.83 -41.02
CA GLU A 31 0.64 -8.96 -41.36
C GLU A 31 -0.35 -9.08 -40.21
N GLY A 32 -0.79 -8.06 -39.48
CA GLY A 32 -0.53 -6.64 -39.49
C GLY A 32 -1.54 -6.04 -38.51
N HIS A 33 -1.10 -5.61 -37.34
CA HIS A 33 -1.67 -4.43 -36.69
C HIS A 33 -0.66 -3.90 -35.68
N MET A 34 -0.38 -2.61 -35.84
CA MET A 34 0.53 -1.83 -35.02
C MET A 34 -0.13 -1.59 -33.66
N SER A 35 0.60 -1.80 -32.56
CA SER A 35 0.66 -0.82 -31.47
C SER A 35 1.74 -1.23 -30.48
N MET A 36 2.84 -0.47 -30.48
CA MET A 36 3.63 -0.29 -29.27
C MET A 36 2.70 0.11 -28.12
N THR A 37 2.88 -0.46 -26.92
CA THR A 37 2.69 0.36 -25.72
C THR A 37 3.70 -0.02 -24.65
N PRO A 38 4.42 0.94 -24.05
CA PRO A 38 5.50 0.71 -23.10
C PRO A 38 4.95 0.42 -21.70
N TRP A 39 5.80 -0.19 -20.87
CA TRP A 39 5.83 -0.05 -19.42
C TRP A 39 4.89 1.02 -18.85
N TYR A 40 3.74 0.60 -18.32
CA TYR A 40 2.92 1.44 -17.44
C TYR A 40 2.71 0.72 -16.11
N PRO A 41 2.97 1.36 -14.96
CA PRO A 41 2.47 0.87 -13.69
C PRO A 41 0.95 0.82 -13.81
N SER A 42 0.38 -0.35 -13.49
CA SER A 42 -1.06 -0.63 -13.52
C SER A 42 -1.86 0.56 -13.01
N SER A 43 -2.58 1.20 -13.92
CA SER A 43 -3.61 2.21 -13.69
C SER A 43 -4.78 1.60 -12.93
N ARG A 44 -4.55 1.11 -11.71
CA ARG A 44 -5.62 1.08 -10.73
C ARG A 44 -5.84 2.55 -10.43
N THR A 45 -7.04 3.04 -10.72
CA THR A 45 -7.53 4.26 -10.07
C THR A 45 -7.03 4.22 -8.62
N PRO A 46 -6.33 5.25 -8.11
CA PRO A 46 -5.90 5.25 -6.73
C PRO A 46 -7.17 5.34 -5.90
N ARG A 47 -7.83 4.19 -5.70
CA ARG A 47 -8.78 3.96 -4.64
C ARG A 47 -7.95 4.22 -3.41
N ILE A 48 -8.09 5.42 -2.86
CA ILE A 48 -7.33 5.87 -1.70
C ILE A 48 -7.57 4.82 -0.63
N ASP A 49 -6.56 3.97 -0.44
CA ASP A 49 -6.60 2.92 0.56
C ASP A 49 -6.56 3.63 1.90
N GLY A 50 -7.29 3.11 2.90
CA GLY A 50 -7.23 3.70 4.24
C GLY A 50 -5.79 3.87 4.71
N LYS A 51 -4.91 2.92 4.39
CA LYS A 51 -3.48 2.99 4.72
C LYS A 51 -2.75 4.15 4.02
N GLU A 52 -3.07 4.42 2.75
CA GLU A 52 -2.43 5.50 2.00
C GLU A 52 -2.91 6.86 2.46
N PHE A 53 -4.19 6.97 2.82
CA PHE A 53 -4.74 8.17 3.46
C PHE A 53 -4.01 8.52 4.77
N PHE A 54 -3.85 7.55 5.69
CA PHE A 54 -3.14 7.81 6.95
C PHE A 54 -1.68 8.18 6.73
N ARG A 55 -1.02 7.58 5.73
CA ARG A 55 0.34 7.94 5.34
C ARG A 55 0.41 9.40 4.87
N GLN A 56 -0.51 9.81 4.01
CA GLN A 56 -0.57 11.17 3.47
C GLN A 56 -0.93 12.20 4.56
N ALA A 57 -1.93 11.91 5.39
CA ALA A 57 -2.35 12.76 6.49
C ALA A 57 -1.19 12.99 7.48
N ARG A 58 -0.42 11.95 7.82
CA ARG A 58 0.75 12.08 8.69
C ARG A 58 1.86 12.95 8.09
N SER A 59 2.01 12.95 6.77
CA SER A 59 3.03 13.75 6.09
C SER A 59 2.64 15.22 5.94
N ARG A 60 1.34 15.54 5.96
CA ARG A 60 0.83 16.90 5.72
C ARG A 60 0.45 17.64 7.00
N LEU A 61 -0.06 16.92 7.99
CA LEU A 61 -0.52 17.50 9.25
C LEU A 61 0.62 17.63 10.24
N SER A 62 0.54 18.62 11.13
CA SER A 62 1.45 18.70 12.27
C SER A 62 1.26 17.48 13.19
N TYR A 63 2.25 17.22 14.05
CA TYR A 63 2.15 16.12 15.00
C TYR A 63 0.93 16.25 15.92
N GLU A 64 0.63 17.47 16.36
CA GLU A 64 -0.54 17.76 17.21
C GLU A 64 -1.85 17.56 16.46
N GLN A 65 -1.96 18.07 15.22
CA GLN A 65 -3.13 17.86 14.37
C GLN A 65 -3.35 16.37 14.08
N PHE A 66 -2.30 15.66 13.69
CA PHE A 66 -2.40 14.23 13.41
C PHE A 66 -2.75 13.42 14.68
N GLY A 67 -2.22 13.79 15.84
CA GLY A 67 -2.59 13.21 17.12
C GLY A 67 -4.07 13.44 17.47
N ALA A 68 -4.55 14.67 17.32
CA ALA A 68 -5.96 15.02 17.51
C ALA A 68 -6.85 14.24 16.54
N PHE A 69 -6.42 14.06 15.29
CA PHE A 69 -7.13 13.25 14.31
C PHE A 69 -7.25 11.79 14.75
N LEU A 70 -6.17 11.15 15.22
CA LEU A 70 -6.23 9.78 15.71
C LEU A 70 -7.14 9.62 16.94
N ALA A 71 -7.15 10.60 17.84
CA ALA A 71 -8.07 10.61 18.98
C ALA A 71 -9.53 10.68 18.51
N ASN A 72 -9.83 11.54 17.54
CA ASN A 72 -11.14 11.68 16.93
C ASN A 72 -11.65 10.36 16.31
N ILE A 73 -10.78 9.64 15.59
CA ILE A 73 -11.10 8.31 15.02
C ILE A 73 -11.34 7.27 16.11
N LYS A 74 -10.57 7.29 17.20
CA LYS A 74 -10.79 6.39 18.34
C LYS A 74 -12.14 6.63 18.99
N GLU A 75 -12.58 7.88 19.11
CA GLU A 75 -13.87 8.26 19.68
C GLU A 75 -15.05 7.74 18.84
N LEU A 76 -14.95 7.87 17.51
CA LEU A 76 -15.93 7.29 16.57
C LEU A 76 -15.98 5.76 16.69
N ASN A 77 -14.83 5.09 16.72
CA ASN A 77 -14.76 3.63 16.87
C ASN A 77 -15.27 3.14 18.24
N ALA A 78 -15.18 3.98 19.27
CA ALA A 78 -15.76 3.69 20.59
C ALA A 78 -17.27 3.95 20.66
N HIS A 79 -17.91 4.32 19.54
CA HIS A 79 -19.31 4.74 19.44
C HIS A 79 -19.67 5.89 20.41
N LYS A 80 -18.68 6.71 20.78
CA LYS A 80 -18.86 7.86 21.68
C LYS A 80 -19.22 9.16 20.94
N GLN A 81 -19.07 9.15 19.62
CA GLN A 81 -19.29 10.31 18.76
C GLN A 81 -20.00 9.88 17.47
N SER A 82 -20.86 10.76 16.94
CA SER A 82 -21.52 10.54 15.64
C SER A 82 -20.57 10.73 14.46
N ARG A 83 -20.96 10.23 13.28
CA ARG A 83 -20.16 10.41 12.05
C ARG A 83 -20.03 11.90 11.72
N GLU A 84 -21.13 12.63 11.83
CA GLU A 84 -21.23 14.06 11.49
C GLU A 84 -20.29 14.90 12.38
N GLU A 85 -20.28 14.63 13.69
CA GLU A 85 -19.33 15.27 14.61
C GLU A 85 -17.88 14.92 14.29
N THR A 86 -17.61 13.66 13.93
CA THR A 86 -16.26 13.22 13.55
C THR A 86 -15.77 13.96 12.31
N LEU A 87 -16.63 14.14 11.31
CA LEU A 87 -16.32 14.89 10.11
C LEU A 87 -16.06 16.37 10.42
N LYS A 88 -16.91 17.00 11.24
CA LYS A 88 -16.74 18.40 11.63
C LYS A 88 -15.42 18.64 12.36
N LYS A 89 -15.09 17.78 13.34
CA LYS A 89 -13.78 17.84 14.04
C LYS A 89 -12.62 17.58 13.08
N ALA A 90 -12.76 16.63 12.15
CA ALA A 90 -11.71 16.35 11.17
C ALA A 90 -11.44 17.55 10.25
N GLU A 91 -12.47 18.28 9.82
CA GLU A 91 -12.34 19.51 9.03
C GLU A 91 -11.54 20.58 9.80
N GLU A 92 -11.84 20.77 11.09
CA GLU A 92 -11.10 21.71 11.94
C GLU A 92 -9.64 21.29 12.13
N ILE A 93 -9.38 19.99 12.34
CA ILE A 93 -8.03 19.45 12.52
C ILE A 93 -7.19 19.56 11.25
N PHE A 94 -7.78 19.29 10.09
CA PHE A 94 -7.09 19.38 8.80
C PHE A 94 -6.88 20.82 8.36
N GLY A 95 -7.82 21.69 8.72
CA GLY A 95 -7.80 23.10 8.34
C GLY A 95 -8.14 23.33 6.86
N PRO A 96 -8.25 24.61 6.45
CA PRO A 96 -8.66 24.99 5.11
C PRO A 96 -7.67 24.59 4.01
N ASP A 97 -6.39 24.40 4.36
CA ASP A 97 -5.32 24.03 3.43
C ASP A 97 -5.36 22.56 3.01
N ASN A 98 -6.02 21.69 3.78
CA ASN A 98 -6.02 20.24 3.55
C ASN A 98 -7.44 19.70 3.29
N LYS A 99 -8.27 20.45 2.56
CA LYS A 99 -9.65 20.04 2.19
C LYS A 99 -9.72 18.72 1.42
N ASP A 100 -8.68 18.37 0.68
CA ASP A 100 -8.60 17.09 -0.03
C ASP A 100 -8.54 15.90 0.94
N LEU A 101 -7.87 16.07 2.10
CA LEU A 101 -7.87 15.06 3.15
C LEU A 101 -9.27 14.88 3.75
N TYR A 102 -10.02 15.97 3.93
CA TYR A 102 -11.41 15.89 4.39
C TYR A 102 -12.30 15.08 3.43
N LEU A 103 -12.27 15.41 2.14
CA LEU A 103 -13.06 14.71 1.12
C LEU A 103 -12.69 13.22 1.04
N SER A 104 -11.40 12.92 1.11
CA SER A 104 -10.87 11.56 1.12
C SER A 104 -11.33 10.78 2.36
N PHE A 105 -11.28 11.42 3.53
CA PHE A 105 -11.72 10.85 4.79
C PHE A 105 -13.22 10.58 4.82
N GLN A 106 -14.04 11.50 4.29
CA GLN A 106 -15.49 11.31 4.16
C GLN A 106 -15.81 10.10 3.27
N GLY A 107 -15.13 9.96 2.13
CA GLY A 107 -15.27 8.79 1.27
C GLY A 107 -14.87 7.49 1.95
N LEU A 108 -13.83 7.51 2.79
CA LEU A 108 -13.37 6.36 3.56
C LEU A 108 -14.39 5.95 4.64
N LEU A 109 -14.93 6.92 5.39
CA LEU A 109 -15.93 6.70 6.42
C LEU A 109 -17.25 6.13 5.86
N ASN A 110 -17.71 6.64 4.71
CA ASN A 110 -18.94 6.17 4.08
C ASN A 110 -18.85 4.72 3.59
N ARG A 111 -17.63 4.23 3.33
CA ARG A 111 -17.39 2.86 2.84
C ARG A 111 -17.06 1.86 3.96
N SER A 112 -16.57 2.34 5.10
CA SER A 112 -16.17 1.48 6.22
C SER A 112 -17.30 1.13 7.20
N MET A 113 -18.44 1.83 7.13
CA MET A 113 -19.63 1.47 7.93
C MET A 113 -20.57 0.65 7.05
N PRO A 114 -21.08 -0.50 7.54
CA PRO A 114 -22.13 -1.25 6.86
C PRO A 114 -23.44 -0.48 6.75
#